data_AF-A0A480BUU5-F1
#
_entry.id   AF-A0A480BUU5-F1
#
_cell.length_a   1.000
_cell.length_b   1.000
_cell.length_c   1.000
_cell.angle_alpha   90.00
_cell.angle_beta   90.00
_cell.angle_gamma   90.00
#
_symmetry.space_group_name_H-M   'P 1'
#
loop_
_entity.id
_entity.type
_entity.pdbx_description
1 polymer ?
#
loop_
_entity_poly.entity_id
_entity_poly.type
_entity_poly.pdbx_seq_one_letter_code
_entity_poly.pdbx_strand_id
1 'polypeptide(L)' 'MSASTGCRIEVEPRPPELGGGWRLRLIEDGAEVGGGIFPPTTDDPEAMDAYADALTAGYEWTNSRSRQ' A
#
# COMPACT_ATOMS: atom_id res chain seq x y z
N MET A 1 19.34 20.46 -4.67
CA MET A 1 18.79 19.23 -4.07
C MET A 1 17.80 18.68 -5.08
N SER A 2 18.22 17.72 -5.92
CA SER A 2 17.27 17.08 -6.83
C SER A 2 16.34 16.23 -5.99
N ALA A 3 15.10 16.67 -5.84
CA ALA A 3 14.03 15.76 -5.46
C ALA A 3 13.94 14.77 -6.62
N SER A 4 14.44 13.56 -6.44
CA SER A 4 14.04 12.45 -7.28
C SER A 4 12.54 12.36 -7.13
N THR A 5 11.79 12.75 -8.15
CA THR A 5 10.34 12.55 -8.22
C THR A 5 10.10 11.05 -8.15
N GLY A 6 9.89 10.57 -6.92
CA GLY A 6 9.91 9.17 -6.57
C GLY A 6 8.51 8.74 -6.19
N CYS A 7 7.97 7.82 -6.97
CA CYS A 7 6.79 7.06 -6.57
C CYS A 7 7.24 6.00 -5.56
N ARG A 8 6.65 5.99 -4.37
CA ARG A 8 6.87 4.96 -3.35
C ARG A 8 5.55 4.50 -2.77
N ILE A 9 5.56 3.32 -2.18
CA ILE A 9 4.41 2.73 -1.49
C ILE A 9 4.75 2.51 -0.02
N GLU A 10 3.74 2.60 0.83
CA GLU A 10 3.83 2.24 2.24
C GLU A 10 2.67 1.30 2.57
N VAL A 11 2.99 0.16 3.20
CA VAL A 11 1.99 -0.81 3.65
C VAL A 11 2.13 -0.94 5.15
N GLU A 12 1.10 -0.55 5.88
CA GLU A 12 1.08 -0.56 7.34
C GLU A 12 0.00 -1.52 7.86
N PRO A 13 0.27 -2.29 8.93
CA PRO A 13 -0.75 -3.14 9.53
C PRO A 13 -1.84 -2.27 10.14
N ARG A 14 -3.10 -2.70 10.00
CA ARG A 14 -4.23 -2.06 10.66
C ARG A 14 -4.49 -2.73 12.00
N PRO A 15 -4.83 -1.96 13.04
CA PRO A 15 -5.21 -2.52 14.32
C PRO A 15 -6.35 -3.55 14.16
N PRO A 16 -6.27 -4.71 14.84
CA PRO A 16 -7.32 -5.73 14.79
C PRO A 16 -8.68 -5.20 15.25
N GLU A 17 -8.70 -4.23 16.17
CA GLU A 17 -9.90 -3.52 16.65
C GLU A 17 -10.65 -2.75 15.54
N LEU A 18 -9.99 -2.43 14.43
CA LEU A 18 -10.59 -1.77 13.26
C LEU A 18 -10.89 -2.76 12.11
N GLY A 19 -10.86 -4.06 12.41
CA GLY A 19 -11.06 -5.15 11.45
C GLY A 19 -9.76 -5.71 10.86
N GLY A 20 -8.59 -5.32 11.38
CA GLY A 20 -7.28 -5.83 10.95
C GLY A 20 -6.95 -5.55 9.48
N GLY A 21 -6.03 -6.36 8.95
CA GLY A 21 -5.55 -6.31 7.58
C GLY A 21 -4.48 -5.24 7.38
N TRP A 22 -4.40 -4.73 6.16
CA TRP A 22 -3.31 -3.88 5.72
C TRP A 22 -3.83 -2.60 5.06
N ARG A 23 -3.18 -1.48 5.37
CA ARG A 23 -3.42 -0.20 4.69
C ARG A 23 -2.26 0.06 3.73
N LEU A 24 -2.58 0.19 2.45
CA LEU A 24 -1.68 0.69 1.43
C LEU A 24 -1.82 2.22 1.31
N ARG A 25 -0.69 2.92 1.28
CA ARG A 25 -0.56 4.33 0.89
C ARG A 25 0.34 4.44 -0.33
N LEU A 26 -0.07 5.27 -1.28
CA LEU A 26 0.64 5.56 -2.51
C LEU A 26 1.15 6.99 -2.42
N ILE A 27 2.47 7.15 -2.49
CA ILE A 27 3.14 8.42 -2.27
C ILE A 27 3.89 8.81 -3.53
N GLU A 28 3.56 9.96 -4.09
CA GLU A 28 4.21 10.56 -5.26
C GLU A 28 4.75 11.93 -4.86
N ASP A 29 6.03 12.18 -5.12
CA ASP A 29 6.70 13.44 -4.75
C ASP A 29 6.58 13.80 -3.25
N GLY A 30 6.42 12.79 -2.38
CA GLY A 30 6.23 12.98 -0.94
C GLY A 30 4.79 13.34 -0.52
N ALA A 31 3.83 13.37 -1.45
CA ALA A 31 2.42 13.54 -1.17
C ALA A 31 1.66 12.21 -1.30
N GLU A 32 0.76 11.91 -0.35
CA GLU A 32 -0.17 10.78 -0.49
C GLU A 32 -1.17 11.11 -1.62
N VAL A 33 -1.06 10.38 -2.73
CA VAL A 33 -1.93 10.55 -3.90
C VAL A 33 -3.03 9.50 -3.97
N GLY A 34 -2.97 8.48 -3.11
CA GLY A 34 -3.98 7.44 -3.04
C GLY A 34 -3.63 6.33 -2.04
N GLY A 35 -4.45 5.28 -2.03
CA GLY A 35 -4.27 4.15 -1.13
C GLY A 35 -5.41 3.14 -1.22
N GLY A 36 -5.35 2.12 -0.37
CA GLY A 36 -6.34 1.07 -0.29
C GLY A 36 -6.33 0.36 1.07
N ILE A 37 -7.48 -0.18 1.47
CA ILE A 37 -7.58 -1.05 2.64
C ILE A 37 -7.79 -2.47 2.16
N PHE A 38 -6.93 -3.37 2.62
CA PHE A 38 -6.95 -4.79 2.32
C PHE A 38 -7.34 -5.53 3.60
N PRO A 39 -8.64 -5.85 3.80
CA PRO A 39 -9.08 -6.59 4.96
C PRO A 39 -8.48 -8.01 4.94
N PRO A 40 -8.29 -8.64 6.12
CA PRO A 40 -7.79 -9.99 6.19
C PRO A 40 -8.83 -10.96 5.60
N THR A 41 -8.35 -11.99 4.90
CA THR A 41 -9.19 -13.04 4.29
C THR A 41 -9.59 -14.12 5.29
N THR A 42 -8.95 -14.13 6.46
CA THR A 42 -9.16 -15.08 7.56
C THR A 42 -9.32 -14.30 8.87
N ASP A 43 -9.57 -15.01 9.98
CA ASP A 43 -9.59 -14.40 11.32
C ASP A 43 -8.19 -13.92 11.80
N ASP A 44 -7.14 -14.11 11.00
CA ASP A 44 -5.81 -13.57 11.26
C ASP A 44 -5.74 -12.10 10.84
N PRO A 45 -5.61 -11.14 11.77
CA PRO A 45 -5.54 -9.72 11.44
C PRO A 45 -4.28 -9.35 10.65
N GLU A 46 -3.25 -10.19 10.66
CA GLU A 46 -2.00 -10.00 9.90
C GLU A 46 -1.92 -10.96 8.71
N ALA A 47 -3.05 -11.47 8.20
CA ALA A 47 -3.12 -12.38 7.07
C ALA A 47 -2.21 -11.92 5.91
N MET A 48 -1.21 -12.75 5.60
CA MET A 48 -0.18 -12.43 4.61
C MET A 48 -0.73 -12.32 3.19
N ASP A 49 -1.86 -12.96 2.89
CA ASP A 49 -2.54 -12.83 1.60
C ASP A 49 -2.99 -11.38 1.36
N ALA A 50 -3.59 -10.74 2.38
CA ALA A 50 -4.00 -9.34 2.31
C ALA A 50 -2.79 -8.39 2.18
N TYR A 51 -1.65 -8.74 2.79
CA TYR A 51 -0.39 -8.01 2.59
C TYR A 51 0.13 -8.15 1.15
N ALA A 52 0.09 -9.35 0.59
CA ALA A 52 0.52 -9.62 -0.78
C ALA A 52 -0.35 -8.89 -1.82
N ASP A 53 -1.67 -8.82 -1.59
CA ASP A 53 -2.59 -8.04 -2.42
C ASP A 53 -2.28 -6.54 -2.35
N ALA A 54 -2.02 -6.02 -1.14
CA ALA A 54 -1.63 -4.63 -0.94
C ALA A 54 -0.32 -4.28 -1.67
N LEU A 55 0.68 -5.15 -1.59
CA LEU A 55 1.94 -4.99 -2.31
C LEU A 55 1.73 -5.03 -3.82
N THR A 56 0.94 -5.97 -4.32
CA THR A 56 0.66 -6.11 -5.76
C THR A 56 0.02 -4.83 -6.31
N ALA A 57 -1.04 -4.33 -5.67
CA ALA A 57 -1.69 -3.09 -6.07
C ALA A 57 -0.73 -1.88 -6.02
N GLY A 58 0.12 -1.81 -4.99
CA GLY A 58 1.15 -0.77 -4.86
C GLY A 58 2.20 -0.81 -5.97
N TYR A 59 2.68 -2.01 -6.33
CA TYR A 59 3.63 -2.18 -7.42
C TYR A 59 3.02 -1.92 -8.79
N GLU A 60 1.78 -2.35 -9.04
CA GLU A 60 1.05 -2.02 -10.27
C GLU A 60 0.92 -0.51 -10.44
N TRP A 61 0.56 0.20 -9.38
CA TRP A 61 0.53 1.66 -9.39
C TRP A 61 1.90 2.27 -9.69
N THR A 62 2.95 1.84 -9.00
CA THR A 62 4.32 2.36 -9.20
C THR A 62 4.80 2.10 -10.64
N ASN A 63 4.50 0.92 -11.18
CA ASN A 63 4.83 0.52 -12.55
C ASN A 63 4.07 1.36 -13.59
N SER A 64 2.82 1.74 -13.30
CA SER A 64 2.03 2.61 -14.19
C SER A 64 2.65 4.01 -14.32
N ARG A 65 3.26 4.52 -13.24
CA ARG A 65 3.91 5.85 -13.22
C ARG A 65 5.34 5.82 -13.73
N SER A 66 6.03 4.69 -13.58
CA SER A 66 7.39 4.49 -14.10
C SER A 66 7.44 4.36 -15.64
N ARG A 67 6.29 4.17 -16.30
CA ARG A 67 6.18 4.06 -17.77
C ARG A 67 5.80 5.38 -18.47
N GLN A 68 5.82 6.52 -17.78
CA GLN A 68 5.55 7.84 -18.37
C GLN A 68 6.82 8.63 -18.65
#